data_AF-A0A378TTJ3-F1
#
_entry.id   AF-A0A378TTJ3-F1
#
_cell.length_a   1.000
_cell.length_b   1.000
_cell.length_c   1.000
_cell.angle_alpha   90.00
_cell.angle_beta   90.00
_cell.angle_gamma   90.00
#
_symmetry.space_group_name_H-M   'P 1'
#
loop_
_entity.id
_entity.type
_entity.pdbx_description
1 polymer ?
#
loop_
_entity_poly.entity_id
_entity_poly.type
_entity_poly.pdbx_seq_one_letter_code
_entity_poly.pdbx_strand_id
1 'polypeptide(L)'
;MTPKEIFIQGCQTIASQFPDFKATRQGRTLSRKSQNHLLEFSISFETSRRNYSGSVTIMPYIAICPTKAFKEQLSSYQLLDDDLCFYSNHLGYINPRQEYYEWNLAGASFHHSVDEISKQIKQYVLPIFELFENPQSAIEFLINHGTKFHAHIKTLDYSPVYFILGLGTKAQINEFIIHYIKSSGYKGKFIRAYQTLKALPKEHIAATSSSFVGEIILKDMIINDIDMTF
;
A
#
# COMPACT_ATOMS: atom_id res chain seq x y z
N MET A 1 1.14 34.87 7.25
CA MET A 1 1.83 33.58 7.16
C MET A 1 2.12 33.28 5.70
N THR A 2 3.30 32.73 5.43
CA THR A 2 3.68 32.24 4.10
C THR A 2 2.95 30.91 3.80
N PRO A 3 2.82 30.51 2.52
CA PRO A 3 2.22 29.22 2.16
C PRO A 3 2.88 28.02 2.86
N LYS A 4 4.21 28.09 3.06
CA LYS A 4 4.97 27.06 3.76
C LYS A 4 4.59 26.97 5.24
N GLU A 5 4.45 28.10 5.91
CA GLU A 5 4.02 28.15 7.32
C GLU A 5 2.61 27.59 7.50
N ILE A 6 1.67 27.97 6.62
CA ILE A 6 0.28 27.46 6.64
C ILE A 6 0.28 25.94 6.47
N PHE A 7 1.05 25.42 5.51
CA PHE A 7 1.16 23.99 5.27
C PHE A 7 1.71 23.22 6.48
N ILE A 8 2.81 23.71 7.07
CA ILE A 8 3.42 23.09 8.26
C ILE A 8 2.46 23.14 9.45
N GLN A 9 1.77 24.26 9.66
CA GLN A 9 0.77 24.39 10.73
C GLN A 9 -0.37 23.38 10.56
N GLY A 10 -0.86 23.18 9.33
CA GLY A 10 -1.86 22.16 9.01
C GLY A 10 -1.36 20.75 9.33
N CYS A 11 -0.15 20.40 8.91
CA CYS A 11 0.48 19.11 9.21
C CYS A 11 0.59 18.87 10.73
N GLN A 12 1.06 19.85 11.49
CA GLN A 12 1.22 19.75 12.95
C GLN A 12 -0.13 19.63 13.68
N THR A 13 -1.16 20.33 13.18
CA THR A 13 -2.50 20.31 13.78
C THR A 13 -3.21 18.98 13.50
N ILE A 14 -2.99 18.37 12.33
CA ILE A 14 -3.44 17.00 12.06
C ILE A 14 -2.63 16.03 12.94
N ALA A 15 -1.31 16.14 12.97
CA ALA A 15 -0.41 15.28 13.74
C ALA A 15 -0.77 15.18 15.23
N SER A 16 -1.14 16.29 15.86
CA SER A 16 -1.50 16.31 17.29
C SER A 16 -2.73 15.47 17.62
N GLN A 17 -3.55 15.11 16.63
CA GLN A 17 -4.71 14.23 16.80
C GLN A 17 -4.38 12.73 16.77
N PHE A 18 -3.12 12.37 16.53
CA PHE A 18 -2.64 10.98 16.38
C PHE A 18 -1.43 10.73 17.29
N PRO A 19 -1.60 10.73 18.62
CA PRO A 19 -0.49 10.64 19.58
C PRO A 19 0.29 9.32 19.48
N ASP A 20 -0.32 8.26 18.98
CA ASP A 20 0.32 6.94 18.82
C ASP A 20 1.28 6.88 17.62
N PHE A 21 1.34 7.95 16.81
CA PHE A 21 2.26 8.07 15.69
C PHE A 21 3.43 8.97 16.04
N LYS A 22 4.62 8.57 15.62
CA LYS A 22 5.79 9.43 15.64
C LYS A 22 5.68 10.45 14.51
N ALA A 23 5.51 11.72 14.87
CA ALA A 23 5.58 12.83 13.94
C ALA A 23 7.05 13.19 13.61
N THR A 24 7.38 13.26 12.32
CA THR A 24 8.70 13.70 11.83
C THR A 24 8.57 14.85 10.84
N ARG A 25 9.68 15.52 10.53
CA ARG A 25 9.74 16.62 9.53
C ARG A 25 8.67 17.69 9.77
N GLN A 26 8.52 18.13 11.03
CA GLN A 26 7.50 19.10 11.46
C GLN A 26 6.06 18.62 11.21
N GLY A 27 5.77 17.34 11.48
CA GLY A 27 4.44 16.76 11.35
C GLY A 27 4.08 16.34 9.93
N ARG A 28 4.96 16.56 8.93
CA ARG A 28 4.70 16.19 7.53
C ARG A 28 4.61 14.68 7.30
N THR A 29 5.18 13.88 8.19
CA THR A 29 5.03 12.43 8.14
C THR A 29 4.73 11.92 9.54
N LEU A 30 3.67 11.14 9.65
CA LEU A 30 3.31 10.35 10.82
C LEU A 30 3.69 8.91 10.52
N SER A 31 4.48 8.27 11.37
CA SER A 31 4.71 6.83 11.23
C SER A 31 4.75 6.10 12.56
N ARG A 32 4.40 4.81 12.52
CA ARG A 32 4.58 3.88 13.62
C ARG A 32 4.88 2.50 13.07
N LYS A 33 5.58 1.68 13.85
CA LYS A 33 5.82 0.28 13.50
C LYS A 33 4.66 -0.58 14.00
N SER A 34 4.40 -1.68 13.30
CA SER A 34 3.54 -2.74 13.84
C SER A 34 4.13 -3.31 15.13
N GLN A 35 3.30 -3.98 15.93
CA GLN A 35 3.72 -4.57 17.21
C GLN A 35 4.84 -5.60 17.05
N ASN A 36 4.81 -6.37 15.96
CA ASN A 36 5.85 -7.36 15.63
C ASN A 36 7.08 -6.75 14.91
N HIS A 37 7.10 -5.43 14.68
CA HIS A 37 8.16 -4.69 14.01
C HIS A 37 8.46 -5.11 12.55
N LEU A 38 7.57 -5.87 11.91
CA LEU A 38 7.72 -6.26 10.51
C LEU A 38 7.29 -5.13 9.56
N LEU A 39 6.31 -4.32 9.94
CA LEU A 39 5.74 -3.28 9.11
C LEU A 39 5.95 -1.88 9.68
N GLU A 40 6.00 -0.90 8.79
CA GLU A 40 5.85 0.51 9.10
C GLU A 40 4.58 1.04 8.44
N PHE A 41 3.70 1.60 9.28
CA PHE A 41 2.51 2.32 8.86
C PHE A 41 2.82 3.81 8.80
N SER A 42 2.51 4.46 7.68
CA SER A 42 2.81 5.87 7.50
C SER A 42 1.70 6.67 6.82
N ILE A 43 1.63 7.94 7.21
CA ILE A 43 0.79 8.98 6.62
C ILE A 43 1.72 10.15 6.31
N SER A 44 1.97 10.41 5.03
CA SER A 44 2.76 11.54 4.57
C SER A 44 1.86 12.62 3.99
N PHE A 45 2.02 13.85 4.43
CA PHE A 45 1.31 15.01 3.90
C PHE A 45 2.15 15.64 2.80
N GLU A 46 1.68 15.50 1.58
CA GLU A 46 2.26 16.12 0.39
C GLU A 46 1.65 17.49 0.13
N THR A 47 2.34 18.29 -0.67
CA THR A 47 1.92 19.66 -0.99
C THR A 47 2.20 19.99 -2.45
N SER A 48 1.49 20.97 -2.99
CA SER A 48 1.66 21.42 -4.37
C SER A 48 2.77 22.45 -4.51
N ARG A 49 3.53 22.37 -5.61
CA ARG A 49 4.48 23.42 -6.01
C ARG A 49 3.80 24.71 -6.45
N ARG A 50 2.47 24.69 -6.63
CA ARG A 50 1.66 25.83 -7.09
C ARG A 50 1.02 26.62 -5.96
N ASN A 51 1.39 26.34 -4.70
CA ASN A 51 0.83 27.02 -3.55
C ASN A 51 1.14 28.52 -3.55
N TYR A 52 0.16 29.30 -3.12
CA TYR A 52 0.29 30.72 -2.82
C TYR A 52 -0.59 31.07 -1.61
N SER A 53 -0.58 32.32 -1.14
CA SER A 53 -1.24 32.69 0.13
C SER A 53 -2.75 32.42 0.17
N GLY A 54 -3.43 32.40 -0.99
CA GLY A 54 -4.86 32.11 -1.09
C GLY A 54 -5.20 30.64 -1.35
N SER A 55 -4.20 29.78 -1.63
CA SER A 55 -4.41 28.36 -1.88
C SER A 55 -3.19 27.55 -1.48
N VAL A 56 -3.34 26.76 -0.42
CA VAL A 56 -2.28 25.93 0.14
C VAL A 56 -2.76 24.49 0.17
N THR A 57 -2.32 23.69 -0.80
CA THR A 57 -2.75 22.30 -0.95
C THR A 57 -2.09 21.38 0.10
N ILE A 58 -2.90 20.46 0.64
CA ILE A 58 -2.44 19.26 1.37
C ILE A 58 -3.05 17.99 0.77
N MET A 59 -2.22 16.96 0.61
CA MET A 59 -2.59 15.67 0.04
C MET A 59 -2.04 14.56 0.93
N PRO A 60 -2.87 13.92 1.78
CA PRO A 60 -2.42 12.79 2.58
C PRO A 60 -2.19 11.55 1.71
N TYR A 61 -1.00 10.99 1.82
CA TYR A 61 -0.56 9.74 1.20
C TYR A 61 -0.36 8.68 2.28
N ILE A 62 -0.99 7.53 2.12
CA ILE A 62 -1.02 6.44 3.09
C ILE A 62 -0.14 5.31 2.57
N ALA A 63 0.68 4.72 3.42
CA ALA A 63 1.48 3.56 3.04
C ALA A 63 1.67 2.54 4.17
N ILE A 64 1.74 1.27 3.79
CA ILE A 64 2.13 0.12 4.60
C ILE A 64 3.32 -0.50 3.91
N CYS A 65 4.50 -0.40 4.53
CA CYS A 65 5.75 -0.88 3.92
C CYS A 65 6.46 -1.83 4.89
N PRO A 66 7.24 -2.81 4.40
CA PRO A 66 8.10 -3.60 5.26
C PRO A 66 9.14 -2.70 5.94
N THR A 67 9.48 -3.00 7.19
CA THR A 67 10.65 -2.39 7.81
C THR A 67 11.92 -2.84 7.08
N LYS A 68 13.02 -2.09 7.23
CA LYS A 68 14.31 -2.46 6.64
C LYS A 68 14.71 -3.91 6.97
N ALA A 69 14.55 -4.32 8.23
CA ALA A 69 14.87 -5.67 8.67
C ALA A 69 13.98 -6.72 7.99
N PHE A 70 12.68 -6.45 7.85
CA PHE A 70 11.80 -7.36 7.14
C PHE A 70 12.12 -7.40 5.64
N LYS A 71 12.43 -6.27 5.01
CA LYS A 71 12.87 -6.21 3.61
C LYS A 71 14.16 -7.03 3.37
N GLU A 72 15.11 -7.00 4.29
CA GLU A 72 16.30 -7.86 4.25
C GLU A 72 15.93 -9.35 4.32
N GLN A 73 14.94 -9.74 5.13
CA GLN A 73 14.43 -11.11 5.15
C GLN A 73 13.75 -11.51 3.83
N LEU A 74 13.11 -10.55 3.16
CA LEU A 74 12.46 -10.75 1.87
C LEU A 74 13.43 -10.78 0.69
N SER A 75 14.73 -10.53 0.88
CA SER A 75 15.73 -10.50 -0.19
C SER A 75 15.90 -11.83 -0.95
N SER A 76 15.35 -12.94 -0.43
CA SER A 76 15.21 -14.19 -1.20
C SER A 76 14.31 -14.06 -2.43
N TYR A 77 13.38 -13.09 -2.41
CA TYR A 77 12.55 -12.73 -3.57
C TYR A 77 13.31 -11.73 -4.44
N GLN A 78 13.92 -12.25 -5.51
CA GLN A 78 14.84 -11.51 -6.38
C GLN A 78 14.20 -10.36 -7.16
N LEU A 79 12.86 -10.31 -7.22
CA LEU A 79 12.11 -9.35 -8.04
C LEU A 79 11.40 -8.27 -7.21
N LEU A 80 11.70 -8.16 -5.91
CA LEU A 80 11.15 -7.11 -5.06
C LEU A 80 11.77 -5.75 -5.38
N ASP A 81 10.90 -4.75 -5.54
CA ASP A 81 11.29 -3.36 -5.73
C ASP A 81 11.96 -2.80 -4.47
N ASP A 82 12.90 -1.90 -4.65
CA ASP A 82 13.54 -1.20 -3.56
C ASP A 82 12.56 -0.26 -2.82
N ASP A 83 11.54 0.24 -3.51
CA ASP A 83 10.49 1.08 -2.95
C ASP A 83 9.22 0.28 -2.61
N LEU A 84 9.36 -1.03 -2.35
CA LEU A 84 8.24 -1.92 -2.02
C LEU A 84 7.43 -1.38 -0.83
N CYS A 85 6.15 -1.12 -1.09
CA CYS A 85 5.12 -1.01 -0.06
C CYS A 85 4.02 -2.02 -0.40
N PHE A 86 3.50 -2.71 0.61
CA PHE A 86 2.43 -3.69 0.42
C PHE A 86 1.10 -3.03 0.10
N TYR A 87 0.94 -1.77 0.50
CA TYR A 87 -0.21 -0.97 0.11
C TYR A 87 0.18 0.50 0.18
N SER A 88 -0.23 1.28 -0.81
CA SER A 88 -0.10 2.73 -0.72
C SER A 88 -1.07 3.46 -1.63
N ASN A 89 -1.68 4.54 -1.13
CA ASN A 89 -2.60 5.36 -1.93
C ASN A 89 -2.85 6.74 -1.29
N HIS A 90 -3.35 7.69 -2.08
CA HIS A 90 -3.85 8.94 -1.53
C HIS A 90 -5.19 8.73 -0.83
N LEU A 91 -5.42 9.47 0.26
CA LEU A 91 -6.63 9.38 1.08
C LEU A 91 -7.94 9.51 0.28
N GLY A 92 -7.95 10.33 -0.78
CA GLY A 92 -9.10 10.49 -1.68
C GLY A 92 -9.58 9.20 -2.35
N TYR A 93 -8.69 8.22 -2.54
CA TYR A 93 -9.02 6.91 -3.13
C TYR A 93 -9.46 5.87 -2.10
N ILE A 94 -9.29 6.14 -0.80
CA ILE A 94 -9.58 5.19 0.30
C ILE A 94 -10.96 5.47 0.92
N ASN A 95 -11.55 6.63 0.61
CA ASN A 95 -12.84 7.08 1.14
C ASN A 95 -13.96 6.98 0.05
N PRO A 96 -15.23 7.30 0.36
CA PRO A 96 -16.35 7.22 -0.60
C PRO A 96 -16.21 8.06 -1.88
N ARG A 97 -15.28 9.04 -1.92
CA ARG A 97 -14.99 9.84 -3.11
C ARG A 97 -14.33 8.99 -4.21
N GLN A 98 -13.43 8.10 -3.83
CA GLN A 98 -12.76 7.15 -4.74
C GLN A 98 -12.02 7.83 -5.90
N GLU A 99 -11.47 9.01 -5.66
CA GLU A 99 -10.76 9.81 -6.67
C GLU A 99 -9.63 10.62 -6.04
N TYR A 100 -8.69 11.09 -6.85
CA TYR A 100 -7.66 12.00 -6.36
C TYR A 100 -8.28 13.28 -5.81
N TYR A 101 -7.87 13.69 -4.62
CA TYR A 101 -8.42 14.88 -3.98
C TYR A 101 -7.38 15.64 -3.19
N GLU A 102 -7.49 16.96 -3.28
CA GLU A 102 -6.64 17.93 -2.63
C GLU A 102 -7.47 18.78 -1.67
N TRP A 103 -6.97 19.00 -0.46
CA TRP A 103 -7.59 19.91 0.50
C TRP A 103 -6.86 21.25 0.52
N ASN A 104 -7.59 22.34 0.77
CA ASN A 104 -7.02 23.66 0.89
C ASN A 104 -6.88 24.07 2.37
N LEU A 105 -5.68 24.46 2.78
CA LEU A 105 -5.36 24.97 4.12
C LEU A 105 -5.39 26.50 4.20
N ALA A 106 -5.65 27.22 3.11
CA ALA A 106 -5.66 28.67 3.14
C ALA A 106 -6.95 29.25 3.76
N GLY A 107 -6.78 30.30 4.57
CA GLY A 107 -7.88 31.13 5.09
C GLY A 107 -8.95 30.32 5.83
N ALA A 108 -10.22 30.61 5.52
CA ALA A 108 -11.38 30.01 6.19
C ALA A 108 -11.48 28.47 6.02
N SER A 109 -10.77 27.90 5.04
CA SER A 109 -10.80 26.45 4.78
C SER A 109 -9.97 25.65 5.80
N PHE A 110 -9.04 26.29 6.52
CA PHE A 110 -8.03 25.61 7.34
C PHE A 110 -8.63 24.59 8.32
N HIS A 111 -9.53 25.03 9.20
CA HIS A 111 -10.12 24.17 10.23
C HIS A 111 -10.94 23.04 9.63
N HIS A 112 -11.77 23.34 8.63
CA HIS A 112 -12.60 22.35 7.96
C HIS A 112 -11.75 21.25 7.29
N SER A 113 -10.70 21.63 6.56
CA SER A 113 -9.79 20.69 5.91
C SER A 113 -9.06 19.81 6.93
N VAL A 114 -8.55 20.39 8.02
CA VAL A 114 -7.88 19.64 9.08
C VAL A 114 -8.83 18.62 9.73
N ASP A 115 -10.05 19.04 10.06
CA ASP A 115 -11.03 18.17 10.71
C ASP A 115 -11.49 17.05 9.77
N GLU A 116 -11.73 17.36 8.50
CA GLU A 116 -12.13 16.38 7.49
C GLU A 116 -11.03 15.33 7.27
N ILE A 117 -9.78 15.76 7.07
CA ILE A 117 -8.64 14.84 6.89
C ILE A 117 -8.49 13.94 8.11
N SER A 118 -8.47 14.51 9.31
CA SER A 118 -8.32 13.74 10.56
C SER A 118 -9.46 12.74 10.75
N LYS A 119 -10.70 13.13 10.47
CA LYS A 119 -11.86 12.23 10.52
C LYS A 119 -11.72 11.09 9.52
N GLN A 120 -11.33 11.38 8.28
CA GLN A 120 -11.18 10.36 7.24
C GLN A 120 -10.03 9.39 7.53
N ILE A 121 -8.91 9.86 8.07
CA ILE A 121 -7.82 8.99 8.53
C ILE A 121 -8.35 8.02 9.60
N LYS A 122 -9.05 8.52 10.62
CA LYS A 122 -9.64 7.69 11.68
C LYS A 122 -10.63 6.66 11.14
N GLN A 123 -11.47 7.07 10.19
CA GLN A 123 -12.55 6.23 9.68
C GLN A 123 -12.09 5.19 8.65
N TYR A 124 -11.15 5.54 7.77
CA TYR A 124 -10.83 4.71 6.60
C TYR A 124 -9.38 4.20 6.58
N VAL A 125 -8.45 4.84 7.28
CA VAL A 125 -7.03 4.46 7.26
C VAL A 125 -6.67 3.60 8.46
N LEU A 126 -7.03 4.02 9.67
CA LEU A 126 -6.68 3.28 10.88
C LEU A 126 -7.21 1.83 10.88
N PRO A 127 -8.43 1.52 10.40
CA PRO A 127 -8.88 0.13 10.30
C PRO A 127 -8.03 -0.73 9.36
N ILE A 128 -7.47 -0.14 8.29
CA ILE A 128 -6.55 -0.86 7.40
C ILE A 128 -5.26 -1.14 8.15
N PHE A 129 -4.69 -0.17 8.87
CA PHE A 129 -3.49 -0.42 9.68
C PHE A 129 -3.73 -1.50 10.75
N GLU A 130 -4.88 -1.46 11.42
CA GLU A 130 -5.25 -2.46 12.44
C GLU A 130 -5.34 -3.88 11.85
N LEU A 131 -5.90 -4.04 10.64
CA LEU A 131 -5.93 -5.33 9.95
C LEU A 131 -4.50 -5.91 9.79
N PHE A 132 -3.53 -5.07 9.48
CA PHE A 132 -2.14 -5.46 9.25
C PHE A 132 -1.29 -5.56 10.53
N GLU A 133 -1.81 -5.22 11.70
CA GLU A 133 -1.10 -5.46 12.97
C GLU A 133 -0.91 -6.96 13.25
N ASN A 134 -1.90 -7.77 12.88
CA ASN A 134 -1.83 -9.22 12.95
C ASN A 134 -1.64 -9.82 11.54
N PRO A 135 -0.43 -10.29 11.20
CA PRO A 135 -0.16 -10.82 9.88
C PRO A 135 -1.03 -12.00 9.47
N GLN A 136 -1.37 -12.89 10.40
CA GLN A 136 -2.20 -14.05 10.07
C GLN A 136 -3.63 -13.62 9.75
N SER A 137 -4.20 -12.72 10.53
CA SER A 137 -5.53 -12.15 10.24
C SER A 137 -5.54 -11.37 8.92
N ALA A 138 -4.47 -10.63 8.61
CA ALA A 138 -4.32 -9.95 7.32
C ALA A 138 -4.24 -10.95 6.16
N ILE A 139 -3.48 -12.04 6.29
CA ILE A 139 -3.38 -13.11 5.30
C ILE A 139 -4.74 -13.77 5.07
N GLU A 140 -5.44 -14.15 6.14
CA GLU A 140 -6.77 -14.73 6.06
C GLU A 140 -7.76 -13.79 5.36
N PHE A 141 -7.72 -12.49 5.67
CA PHE A 141 -8.54 -11.49 4.99
C PHE A 141 -8.21 -11.44 3.49
N LEU A 142 -6.92 -11.37 3.13
CA LEU A 142 -6.48 -11.30 1.74
C LEU A 142 -6.92 -12.53 0.94
N ILE A 143 -6.83 -13.73 1.52
CA ILE A 143 -7.28 -14.98 0.88
C ILE A 143 -8.79 -14.93 0.59
N ASN A 144 -9.59 -14.49 1.56
CA ASN A 144 -11.06 -14.54 1.46
C ASN A 144 -11.66 -13.37 0.67
N HIS A 145 -11.01 -12.20 0.68
CA HIS A 145 -11.58 -10.94 0.18
C HIS A 145 -10.72 -10.27 -0.90
N GLY A 146 -9.55 -10.81 -1.20
CA GLY A 146 -8.58 -10.20 -2.11
C GLY A 146 -7.99 -8.92 -1.53
N THR A 147 -7.57 -8.00 -2.40
CA THR A 147 -6.86 -6.77 -2.02
C THR A 147 -7.76 -5.57 -1.79
N LYS A 148 -9.07 -5.80 -1.63
CA LYS A 148 -10.07 -4.75 -1.37
C LYS A 148 -10.26 -4.58 0.15
N PHE A 149 -9.36 -3.84 0.78
CA PHE A 149 -9.40 -3.57 2.23
C PHE A 149 -10.64 -2.80 2.70
N HIS A 150 -11.32 -2.10 1.78
CA HIS A 150 -12.54 -1.37 2.06
C HIS A 150 -13.50 -1.45 0.87
N ALA A 151 -14.81 -1.32 1.14
CA ALA A 151 -15.87 -1.29 0.12
C ALA A 151 -15.68 -0.18 -0.94
N HIS A 152 -14.84 0.82 -0.65
CA HIS A 152 -14.59 1.96 -1.53
C HIS A 152 -13.31 1.81 -2.37
N ILE A 153 -12.59 0.71 -2.27
CA ILE A 153 -11.41 0.46 -3.12
C ILE A 153 -11.90 -0.23 -4.41
N LYS A 154 -11.87 0.49 -5.54
CA LYS A 154 -12.36 -0.01 -6.84
C LYS A 154 -11.39 -0.97 -7.52
N THR A 155 -10.10 -0.65 -7.49
CA THR A 155 -9.06 -1.36 -8.22
C THR A 155 -8.40 -2.40 -7.34
N LEU A 156 -8.14 -3.58 -7.91
CA LEU A 156 -7.25 -4.55 -7.28
C LEU A 156 -5.83 -3.99 -7.30
N ASP A 157 -5.29 -3.68 -6.13
CA ASP A 157 -3.85 -3.46 -5.96
C ASP A 157 -3.16 -4.82 -5.92
N TYR A 158 -2.05 -4.97 -6.63
CA TYR A 158 -1.26 -6.21 -6.62
C TYR A 158 -0.18 -6.20 -5.55
N SER A 159 0.17 -5.03 -5.01
CA SER A 159 1.23 -4.85 -4.02
C SER A 159 1.04 -5.71 -2.75
N PRO A 160 -0.19 -5.97 -2.25
CA PRO A 160 -0.40 -6.85 -1.10
C PRO A 160 -0.03 -8.32 -1.35
N VAL A 161 0.17 -8.73 -2.61
CA VAL A 161 0.69 -10.07 -2.92
C VAL A 161 2.02 -10.30 -2.20
N TYR A 162 2.93 -9.33 -2.24
CA TYR A 162 4.25 -9.49 -1.64
C TYR A 162 4.21 -9.64 -0.12
N PHE A 163 3.16 -9.13 0.53
CA PHE A 163 2.93 -9.33 1.96
C PHE A 163 2.69 -10.81 2.27
N ILE A 164 1.79 -11.47 1.52
CA ILE A 164 1.53 -12.90 1.71
C ILE A 164 2.70 -13.77 1.24
N LEU A 165 3.46 -13.36 0.22
CA LEU A 165 4.69 -14.07 -0.14
C LEU A 165 5.70 -14.06 1.00
N GLY A 166 5.80 -12.92 1.70
CA GLY A 166 6.73 -12.77 2.81
C GLY A 166 6.38 -13.52 4.08
N LEU A 167 5.08 -13.65 4.39
CA LEU A 167 4.62 -14.13 5.70
C LEU A 167 3.68 -15.34 5.67
N GLY A 168 3.19 -15.71 4.49
CA GLY A 168 2.26 -16.82 4.29
C GLY A 168 2.97 -18.16 4.13
N THR A 169 2.25 -19.23 4.45
CA THR A 169 2.64 -20.58 4.06
C THR A 169 2.46 -20.79 2.55
N LYS A 170 3.15 -21.77 1.96
CA LYS A 170 2.96 -22.13 0.54
C LYS A 170 1.49 -22.38 0.18
N ALA A 171 0.73 -22.99 1.09
CA ALA A 171 -0.70 -23.24 0.90
C ALA A 171 -1.51 -21.94 0.84
N GLN A 172 -1.31 -21.04 1.81
CA GLN A 172 -1.96 -19.72 1.85
C GLN A 172 -1.63 -18.87 0.62
N ILE A 173 -0.36 -18.85 0.21
CA ILE A 173 0.08 -18.13 -0.99
C ILE A 173 -0.64 -18.66 -2.23
N ASN A 174 -0.65 -19.99 -2.42
CA ASN A 174 -1.29 -20.60 -3.58
C ASN A 174 -2.79 -20.28 -3.62
N GLU A 175 -3.48 -20.42 -2.49
CA GLU A 175 -4.92 -20.12 -2.37
C GLU A 175 -5.24 -18.67 -2.75
N PHE A 176 -4.49 -17.71 -2.19
CA PHE A 176 -4.65 -16.31 -2.51
C PHE A 176 -4.40 -16.01 -3.98
N ILE A 177 -3.30 -16.51 -4.57
CA ILE A 177 -2.96 -16.21 -5.96
C ILE A 177 -3.99 -16.81 -6.92
N ILE A 178 -4.47 -18.02 -6.66
CA ILE A 178 -5.55 -18.64 -7.44
C ILE A 178 -6.80 -17.76 -7.38
N HIS A 179 -7.18 -17.29 -6.19
CA HIS A 179 -8.32 -16.39 -6.02
C HIS A 179 -8.12 -15.09 -6.79
N TYR A 180 -6.95 -14.44 -6.62
CA TYR A 180 -6.60 -13.19 -7.28
C TYR A 180 -6.66 -13.30 -8.82
N ILE A 181 -6.09 -14.36 -9.38
CA ILE A 181 -6.08 -14.59 -10.84
C ILE A 181 -7.48 -14.91 -11.34
N LYS A 182 -8.28 -15.69 -10.60
CA LYS A 182 -9.68 -15.98 -10.96
C LYS A 182 -10.56 -14.73 -10.97
N SER A 183 -10.33 -13.82 -10.03
CA SER A 183 -11.04 -12.54 -9.91
C SER A 183 -10.51 -11.46 -10.86
N SER A 184 -9.41 -11.72 -11.56
CA SER A 184 -8.82 -10.79 -12.53
C SER A 184 -9.49 -10.87 -13.90
N GLY A 185 -9.80 -9.71 -14.49
CA GLY A 185 -10.23 -9.62 -15.89
C GLY A 185 -9.17 -10.10 -16.90
N TYR A 186 -7.93 -10.32 -16.46
CA TYR A 186 -6.81 -10.80 -17.27
C TYR A 186 -6.44 -12.27 -17.03
N LYS A 187 -7.32 -13.07 -16.40
CA LYS A 187 -7.08 -14.50 -16.08
C LYS A 187 -6.37 -15.29 -17.20
N GLY A 188 -6.86 -15.19 -18.44
CA GLY A 188 -6.28 -15.91 -19.58
C GLY A 188 -4.85 -15.50 -19.91
N LYS A 189 -4.46 -14.24 -19.63
CA LYS A 189 -3.08 -13.76 -19.79
C LYS A 189 -2.16 -14.36 -18.73
N PHE A 190 -2.61 -14.42 -17.47
CA PHE A 190 -1.87 -15.06 -16.38
C PHE A 190 -1.63 -16.55 -16.65
N ILE A 191 -2.66 -17.30 -17.05
CA ILE A 191 -2.53 -18.75 -17.31
C ILE A 191 -1.51 -19.02 -18.43
N ARG A 192 -1.59 -18.29 -19.55
CA ARG A 192 -0.63 -18.45 -20.66
C ARG A 192 0.79 -18.10 -20.24
N ALA A 193 0.97 -17.00 -19.51
CA ALA A 193 2.29 -16.60 -19.01
C ALA A 193 2.87 -17.66 -18.08
N TYR A 194 2.07 -18.20 -17.16
CA TYR A 194 2.51 -19.26 -16.26
C TYR A 194 2.98 -20.51 -16.99
N GLN A 195 2.22 -20.97 -17.99
CA GLN A 195 2.60 -22.14 -18.81
C GLN A 195 3.93 -21.92 -19.55
N THR A 196 4.10 -20.74 -20.15
CA THR A 196 5.36 -20.38 -20.82
C THR A 196 6.53 -20.37 -19.85
N LEU A 197 6.37 -19.75 -18.67
CA LEU A 197 7.43 -19.65 -17.67
C LEU A 197 7.80 -21.01 -17.07
N LYS A 198 6.83 -21.90 -16.82
CA LYS A 198 7.07 -23.25 -16.27
C LYS A 198 7.85 -24.17 -17.23
N ALA A 199 7.86 -23.86 -18.52
CA ALA A 199 8.63 -24.58 -19.53
C ALA A 199 10.11 -24.14 -19.58
N LEU A 200 10.47 -23.04 -18.92
CA LEU A 200 11.85 -22.53 -18.89
C LEU A 200 12.63 -23.12 -17.71
N PRO A 201 13.96 -23.29 -17.84
CA PRO A 201 14.83 -23.50 -16.68
C PRO A 201 14.69 -22.34 -15.68
N LYS A 202 14.61 -22.65 -14.38
CA LYS A 202 14.34 -21.65 -13.32
C LYS A 202 15.37 -20.52 -13.32
N GLU A 203 16.63 -20.85 -13.55
CA GLU A 203 17.76 -19.92 -13.64
C GLU A 203 17.59 -18.86 -14.73
N HIS A 204 16.75 -19.10 -15.73
CA HIS A 204 16.49 -18.16 -16.83
C HIS A 204 15.26 -17.29 -16.59
N ILE A 205 14.36 -17.67 -15.67
CA ILE A 205 13.07 -17.00 -15.47
C ILE A 205 13.25 -15.55 -15.05
N ALA A 206 14.12 -15.28 -14.08
CA ALA A 206 14.39 -13.93 -13.57
C ALA A 206 14.92 -12.98 -14.66
N ALA A 207 15.66 -13.50 -15.65
CA ALA A 207 16.25 -12.73 -16.73
C ALA A 207 15.26 -12.43 -17.88
N THR A 208 14.10 -13.09 -17.92
CA THR A 208 13.09 -12.81 -18.95
C THR A 208 12.40 -11.47 -18.70
N SER A 209 12.08 -10.74 -19.77
CA SER A 209 11.23 -9.55 -19.66
C SER A 209 9.80 -9.95 -19.29
N SER A 210 9.10 -9.08 -18.57
CA SER A 210 7.69 -9.28 -18.22
C SER A 210 6.79 -8.67 -19.28
N SER A 211 5.81 -9.43 -19.78
CA SER A 211 4.84 -8.96 -20.79
C SER A 211 3.67 -8.14 -20.19
N PHE A 212 3.60 -8.07 -18.86
CA PHE A 212 2.74 -7.18 -18.08
C PHE A 212 3.20 -7.14 -16.61
N VAL A 213 2.73 -6.13 -15.87
CA VAL A 213 3.11 -5.88 -14.46
C VAL A 213 2.88 -7.12 -13.59
N GLY A 214 1.73 -7.78 -13.70
CA GLY A 214 1.40 -8.95 -12.87
C GLY A 214 2.20 -10.23 -13.17
N GLU A 215 2.98 -10.28 -14.24
CA GLU A 215 3.79 -11.47 -14.58
C GLU A 215 4.95 -11.67 -13.59
N ILE A 216 5.44 -10.59 -12.99
CA ILE A 216 6.52 -10.62 -11.99
C ILE A 216 6.18 -11.56 -10.81
N ILE A 217 4.92 -11.56 -10.39
CA ILE A 217 4.41 -12.43 -9.33
C ILE A 217 4.54 -13.90 -9.73
N LEU A 218 4.20 -14.24 -10.98
CA LEU A 218 4.31 -15.62 -11.47
C LEU A 218 5.77 -16.10 -11.50
N LYS A 219 6.70 -15.20 -11.87
CA LYS A 219 8.13 -15.48 -11.86
C LYS A 219 8.61 -15.79 -10.46
N ASP A 220 8.28 -14.95 -9.48
CA ASP A 220 8.60 -15.20 -8.08
C ASP A 220 8.02 -16.53 -7.58
N MET A 221 6.80 -16.90 -7.99
CA MET A 221 6.19 -18.17 -7.58
C MET A 221 6.96 -19.38 -8.08
N ILE A 222 7.33 -19.38 -9.35
CA ILE A 222 8.05 -20.51 -9.96
C ILE A 222 9.46 -20.61 -9.38
N ILE A 223 10.15 -19.47 -9.20
CA ILE A 223 11.49 -19.42 -8.61
C ILE A 223 11.47 -19.99 -7.18
N ASN A 224 10.42 -19.73 -6.41
CA ASN A 224 10.28 -20.16 -5.01
C ASN A 224 9.54 -21.49 -4.82
N ASP A 225 9.38 -22.30 -5.87
CA ASP A 225 8.71 -23.62 -5.78
C ASP A 225 7.29 -23.55 -5.23
N ILE A 226 6.51 -22.59 -5.73
CA ILE A 226 5.09 -22.45 -5.43
C ILE A 226 4.34 -22.87 -6.70
N ASP A 227 3.91 -24.13 -6.73
CA ASP A 227 3.16 -24.68 -7.87
C ASP A 227 1.71 -24.20 -7.82
N MET A 228 1.26 -23.63 -8.94
CA MET A 228 -0.09 -23.09 -9.09
C MET A 228 -0.86 -23.99 -10.03
N THR A 229 -1.85 -24.71 -9.49
CA THR A 229 -2.76 -25.53 -10.28
C THR A 229 -4.00 -24.71 -10.61
N PHE A 230 -4.11 -24.28 -11.87
CA PHE A 230 -5.20 -23.43 -12.37
C PHE A 230 -6.44 -24.21 -12.83
#